data_AF-A0A1G6X5C1-F1
#
_entry.id   AF-A0A1G6X5C1-F1
#
_cell.length_a   1.000
_cell.length_b   1.000
_cell.length_c   1.000
_cell.angle_alpha   90.00
_cell.angle_beta   90.00
_cell.angle_gamma   90.00
#
_symmetry.space_group_name_H-M   'P 1'
#
loop_
_entity.id
_entity.type
_entity.pdbx_description
1 polymer ?
#
loop_
_entity_poly.entity_id
_entity_poly.type
_entity_poly.pdbx_seq_one_letter_code
_entity_poly.pdbx_strand_id
1 'polypeptide(L)'
;MSILSNESRCTSCHAGYGWTDASFDFADLSRIDCLVCHDRSGRYKKEPTNAGWPVKDLDLKPIAEQVGHSSRASCGSCHFNGGGGDAIKHADMGNNLLDPDPRCDVHMGDLDFGCVDCHRTYQHRIAGRSSSVAPAEGVVRCEDCHSAAPHYRNGLLAAHLNRHSASLACNVCHSPVYAKCTPTKNWWDWSKAGDTGRQPQMTRLGDSDPLPDYHVQKGEFAWQRAATPDYVWFDGTMERVLVGDAVPAGTTPVQLTAPLGQRHDPQARITPFKVMKGVQAFDSEHGTLLIPHLFPRGAADRTAYWKNFDWHQAFSDGMAVAGLPYSGRWHWRETWTWWRVEHEVMPARLALTCVSCHDSLRGEQTCDRCHQDSRHVNFRELAHKPTDFSFLAGKRDDLDQLRQNGNYLDFTALGYAGDPILHGGRFSRLPLGRRPADSPSPHPKEEP
;
A
#
# COMPACT_ATOMS: atom_id res chain seq x y z
N MET A 1 -6.91 -14.10 -5.95
CA MET A 1 -5.91 -15.08 -6.48
C MET A 1 -5.25 -15.79 -5.31
N SER A 2 -4.96 -17.09 -5.46
CA SER A 2 -4.32 -17.93 -4.43
C SER A 2 -3.03 -18.55 -4.96
N ILE A 3 -2.11 -18.88 -4.05
CA ILE A 3 -0.93 -19.70 -4.35
C ILE A 3 -1.31 -21.16 -4.64
N LEU A 4 -2.42 -21.63 -4.06
CA LEU A 4 -2.89 -23.01 -4.23
C LEU A 4 -3.16 -23.27 -5.71
N SER A 5 -2.66 -24.39 -6.21
CA SER A 5 -2.65 -24.80 -7.62
C SER A 5 -1.74 -23.96 -8.55
N ASN A 6 -1.09 -22.92 -8.06
CA ASN A 6 -0.27 -21.98 -8.85
C ASN A 6 1.15 -21.84 -8.30
N GLU A 7 1.57 -22.75 -7.43
CA GLU A 7 2.76 -22.64 -6.58
C GLU A 7 4.00 -22.38 -7.42
N SER A 8 4.24 -23.16 -8.48
CA SER A 8 5.44 -23.02 -9.33
C SER A 8 5.65 -21.63 -9.93
N ARG A 9 4.58 -20.85 -10.13
CA ARG A 9 4.68 -19.45 -10.55
C ARG A 9 4.94 -18.52 -9.37
N CYS A 10 4.21 -18.72 -8.27
CA CYS A 10 4.22 -17.85 -7.10
C CYS A 10 5.51 -18.00 -6.26
N THR A 11 6.03 -19.21 -6.14
CA THR A 11 7.18 -19.55 -5.28
C THR A 11 8.52 -19.19 -5.93
N SER A 12 8.50 -18.58 -7.11
CA SER A 12 9.64 -17.78 -7.61
C SER A 12 10.02 -16.65 -6.65
N CYS A 13 9.08 -16.18 -5.81
CA CYS A 13 9.34 -15.23 -4.72
C CYS A 13 9.47 -15.89 -3.33
N HIS A 14 9.41 -17.22 -3.23
CA HIS A 14 9.59 -17.93 -1.96
C HIS A 14 11.09 -18.04 -1.65
N ALA A 15 11.48 -17.89 -0.37
CA ALA A 15 12.86 -18.06 0.09
C ALA A 15 13.26 -19.55 0.22
N GLY A 16 12.88 -20.34 -0.78
CA GLY A 16 13.23 -21.75 -0.86
C GLY A 16 13.14 -22.31 -2.29
N TYR A 17 13.47 -23.59 -2.41
CA TYR A 17 13.62 -24.30 -3.68
C TYR A 17 12.60 -25.43 -3.82
N GLY A 18 11.82 -25.43 -4.91
CA GLY A 18 11.02 -26.59 -5.32
C GLY A 18 9.65 -26.71 -4.67
N TRP A 19 9.08 -25.62 -4.16
CA TRP A 19 7.68 -25.64 -3.69
C TRP A 19 6.72 -25.58 -4.89
N THR A 20 6.31 -26.76 -5.37
CA THR A 20 5.45 -26.96 -6.55
C THR A 20 4.00 -27.26 -6.23
N ASP A 21 3.71 -27.76 -5.02
CA ASP A 21 2.40 -28.21 -4.57
C ASP A 21 2.38 -28.46 -3.05
N ALA A 22 1.29 -29.03 -2.54
CA ALA A 22 1.07 -29.30 -1.12
C ALA A 22 2.01 -30.35 -0.50
N SER A 23 2.76 -31.12 -1.30
CA SER A 23 3.71 -32.14 -0.80
C SER A 23 5.07 -31.58 -0.40
N PHE A 24 5.29 -30.28 -0.56
CA PHE A 24 6.55 -29.63 -0.19
C PHE A 24 6.89 -29.79 1.29
N ASP A 25 8.09 -30.29 1.57
CA ASP A 25 8.57 -30.49 2.94
C ASP A 25 9.20 -29.21 3.50
N PHE A 26 8.45 -28.50 4.35
CA PHE A 26 8.93 -27.32 5.06
C PHE A 26 9.97 -27.61 6.15
N ALA A 27 10.22 -28.88 6.49
CA ALA A 27 11.25 -29.28 7.44
C ALA A 27 12.61 -29.58 6.76
N ASP A 28 12.65 -29.75 5.43
CA ASP A 28 13.88 -29.99 4.69
C ASP A 28 14.73 -28.70 4.58
N LEU A 29 15.72 -28.57 5.47
CA LEU A 29 16.62 -27.43 5.52
C LEU A 29 17.44 -27.24 4.24
N SER A 30 17.61 -28.29 3.41
CA SER A 30 18.31 -28.16 2.12
C SER A 30 17.50 -27.37 1.08
N ARG A 31 16.22 -27.13 1.35
CA ARG A 31 15.33 -26.32 0.49
C ARG A 31 15.37 -24.83 0.79
N ILE A 32 16.14 -24.38 1.77
CA ILE A 32 16.27 -22.95 2.08
C ILE A 32 17.14 -22.26 1.02
N ASP A 33 16.62 -21.18 0.44
CA ASP A 33 17.35 -20.35 -0.51
C ASP A 33 18.15 -19.28 0.26
N CYS A 34 19.40 -19.57 0.58
CA CYS A 34 20.28 -18.61 1.24
C CYS A 34 20.70 -17.45 0.31
N LEU A 35 20.77 -17.70 -1.01
CA LEU A 35 21.38 -16.78 -1.96
C LEU A 35 20.45 -15.62 -2.31
N VAL A 36 19.13 -15.83 -2.30
CA VAL A 36 18.15 -14.78 -2.63
C VAL A 36 18.30 -13.53 -1.77
N CYS A 37 18.66 -13.69 -0.49
CA CYS A 37 18.87 -12.59 0.44
C CYS A 37 20.34 -12.17 0.58
N HIS A 38 21.29 -13.09 0.35
CA HIS A 38 22.69 -12.89 0.70
C HIS A 38 23.64 -12.72 -0.48
N ASP A 39 23.20 -12.89 -1.74
CA ASP A 39 24.05 -12.60 -2.90
C ASP A 39 24.50 -11.13 -2.93
N ARG A 40 25.81 -10.91 -3.04
CA ARG A 40 26.43 -9.59 -3.28
C ARG A 40 27.02 -9.44 -4.67
N SER A 41 27.04 -10.51 -5.46
CA SER A 41 27.58 -10.47 -6.82
C SER A 41 26.61 -9.82 -7.82
N GLY A 42 25.31 -9.73 -7.47
CA GLY A 42 24.26 -9.19 -8.34
C GLY A 42 23.89 -10.13 -9.49
N ARG A 43 24.33 -11.39 -9.44
CA ARG A 43 24.12 -12.38 -10.50
C ARG A 43 23.05 -13.41 -10.16
N TYR A 44 22.71 -13.57 -8.88
CA TYR A 44 21.73 -14.56 -8.47
C TYR A 44 20.33 -14.18 -8.97
N LYS A 45 19.66 -15.13 -9.61
CA LYS A 45 18.30 -14.95 -10.11
C LYS A 45 17.53 -16.26 -10.07
N LYS A 46 16.30 -16.19 -9.57
CA LYS A 46 15.34 -17.29 -9.59
C LYS A 46 14.62 -17.31 -10.94
N GLU A 47 14.37 -18.51 -11.46
CA GLU A 47 13.57 -18.71 -12.65
C GLU A 47 12.09 -18.43 -12.34
N PRO A 48 11.43 -17.47 -13.01
CA PRO A 48 10.08 -17.03 -12.65
C PRO A 48 8.98 -18.09 -12.72
N THR A 49 9.23 -19.25 -13.34
CA THR A 49 8.24 -20.30 -13.60
C THR A 49 8.63 -21.65 -13.00
N ASN A 50 9.73 -21.73 -12.24
CA ASN A 50 10.31 -22.99 -11.79
C ASN A 50 10.38 -23.10 -10.27
N ALA A 51 9.30 -22.79 -9.58
CA ALA A 51 9.11 -23.10 -8.16
C ALA A 51 10.25 -22.64 -7.22
N GLY A 52 10.87 -21.52 -7.55
CA GLY A 52 11.96 -20.94 -6.77
C GLY A 52 13.37 -21.44 -7.10
N TRP A 53 13.54 -22.37 -8.03
CA TRP A 53 14.88 -22.75 -8.51
C TRP A 53 15.58 -21.58 -9.22
N PRO A 54 16.94 -21.52 -9.17
CA PRO A 54 17.70 -20.54 -9.93
C PRO A 54 17.52 -20.75 -11.44
N VAL A 55 17.81 -19.70 -12.21
CA VAL A 55 17.89 -19.79 -13.68
C VAL A 55 18.89 -20.88 -14.08
N LYS A 56 18.56 -21.62 -15.15
CA LYS A 56 19.41 -22.70 -15.66
C LYS A 56 20.81 -22.16 -16.04
N ASP A 57 21.83 -22.98 -15.83
CA ASP A 57 23.22 -22.72 -16.22
C ASP A 57 23.89 -21.54 -15.48
N LEU A 58 23.30 -21.07 -14.37
CA LEU A 58 23.91 -20.08 -13.50
C LEU A 58 25.11 -20.69 -12.75
N ASP A 59 26.29 -20.10 -12.88
CA ASP A 59 27.47 -20.52 -12.10
C ASP A 59 27.33 -20.09 -10.64
N LEU A 60 26.85 -21.02 -9.81
CA LEU A 60 26.55 -20.77 -8.39
C LEU A 60 27.78 -20.63 -7.51
N LYS A 61 28.92 -21.23 -7.87
CA LYS A 61 30.13 -21.21 -7.05
C LYS A 61 30.62 -19.78 -6.76
N PRO A 62 30.86 -18.92 -7.76
CA PRO A 62 31.33 -17.56 -7.52
C PRO A 62 30.24 -16.65 -6.91
N ILE A 63 28.96 -17.04 -6.96
CA ILE A 63 27.85 -16.35 -6.27
C ILE A 63 27.92 -16.69 -4.77
N ALA A 64 28.03 -17.98 -4.44
CA ALA A 64 28.14 -18.46 -3.06
C ALA A 64 29.43 -17.97 -2.37
N GLU A 65 30.51 -17.76 -3.12
CA GLU A 65 31.75 -17.17 -2.62
C GLU A 65 31.63 -15.64 -2.34
N GLN A 66 30.54 -14.99 -2.78
CA GLN A 66 30.27 -13.56 -2.61
C GLN A 66 28.98 -13.30 -1.82
N VAL A 67 28.76 -14.07 -0.76
CA VAL A 67 27.65 -13.83 0.16
C VAL A 67 27.97 -12.73 1.16
N GLY A 68 26.95 -12.00 1.62
CA GLY A 68 27.11 -10.93 2.60
C GLY A 68 25.78 -10.42 3.15
N HIS A 69 25.80 -9.21 3.73
CA HIS A 69 24.58 -8.56 4.22
C HIS A 69 23.60 -8.27 3.08
N SER A 70 22.31 -8.41 3.37
CA SER A 70 21.25 -8.10 2.42
C SER A 70 21.29 -6.63 1.99
N SER A 71 20.70 -6.36 0.82
CA SER A 71 20.51 -4.99 0.33
C SER A 71 19.08 -4.77 -0.14
N ARG A 72 18.77 -3.52 -0.52
CA ARG A 72 17.52 -3.17 -1.19
C ARG A 72 17.27 -4.05 -2.41
N ALA A 73 18.31 -4.39 -3.18
CA ALA A 73 18.21 -5.29 -4.33
C ALA A 73 17.82 -6.73 -3.95
N SER A 74 18.42 -7.27 -2.90
CA SER A 74 18.13 -8.63 -2.41
C SER A 74 16.68 -8.75 -1.90
N CYS A 75 16.19 -7.75 -1.16
CA CYS A 75 14.78 -7.70 -0.73
C CYS A 75 13.85 -7.45 -1.94
N GLY A 76 14.28 -6.55 -2.83
CA GLY A 76 13.53 -6.07 -3.99
C GLY A 76 13.27 -7.14 -5.05
N SER A 77 14.11 -8.17 -5.14
CA SER A 77 13.91 -9.30 -6.07
C SER A 77 12.51 -9.90 -5.97
N CYS A 78 11.92 -9.91 -4.76
CA CYS A 78 10.57 -10.35 -4.50
C CYS A 78 9.62 -9.18 -4.23
N HIS A 79 10.02 -8.22 -3.39
CA HIS A 79 9.12 -7.20 -2.87
C HIS A 79 8.74 -6.12 -3.90
N PHE A 80 9.62 -5.81 -4.87
CA PHE A 80 9.34 -4.80 -5.89
C PHE A 80 8.50 -5.35 -7.04
N ASN A 81 8.48 -6.68 -7.23
CA ASN A 81 7.89 -7.33 -8.39
C ASN A 81 6.57 -8.09 -8.09
N GLY A 82 6.02 -7.88 -6.88
CA GLY A 82 4.80 -8.54 -6.42
C GLY A 82 3.61 -8.26 -7.33
N GLY A 83 2.88 -9.30 -7.75
CA GLY A 83 1.77 -9.17 -8.72
C GLY A 83 2.18 -9.38 -10.18
N GLY A 84 3.42 -9.78 -10.44
CA GLY A 84 3.91 -10.21 -11.74
C GLY A 84 4.61 -9.12 -12.56
N GLY A 85 5.13 -8.09 -11.89
CA GLY A 85 5.88 -6.98 -12.49
C GLY A 85 6.23 -5.92 -11.43
N ASP A 86 7.04 -4.95 -11.84
CA ASP A 86 7.48 -3.85 -10.99
C ASP A 86 6.30 -2.98 -10.48
N ALA A 87 6.30 -2.65 -9.20
CA ALA A 87 5.35 -1.77 -8.50
C ALA A 87 3.85 -2.10 -8.70
N ILE A 88 3.52 -3.33 -9.11
CA ILE A 88 2.12 -3.71 -9.41
C ILE A 88 1.27 -3.74 -8.13
N LYS A 89 1.75 -4.42 -7.09
CA LYS A 89 0.97 -4.72 -5.88
C LYS A 89 1.08 -3.63 -4.80
N HIS A 90 2.27 -3.48 -4.21
CA HIS A 90 2.51 -2.47 -3.18
C HIS A 90 2.74 -1.12 -3.84
N ALA A 91 2.09 -0.09 -3.30
CA ALA A 91 2.01 1.23 -3.91
C ALA A 91 3.30 2.04 -3.76
N ASP A 92 4.09 1.66 -2.77
CA ASP A 92 5.24 2.37 -2.22
C ASP A 92 6.51 1.50 -2.30
N MET A 93 6.48 0.43 -3.10
CA MET A 93 7.60 -0.47 -3.32
C MET A 93 7.75 -0.82 -4.81
N GLY A 94 8.91 -0.49 -5.37
CA GLY A 94 9.25 -0.75 -6.77
C GLY A 94 10.76 -0.62 -7.00
N ASN A 95 11.22 -0.92 -8.21
CA ASN A 95 12.65 -0.87 -8.57
C ASN A 95 13.25 0.54 -8.44
N ASN A 96 12.43 1.58 -8.41
CA ASN A 96 12.85 2.94 -8.07
C ASN A 96 13.49 3.05 -6.67
N LEU A 97 13.35 2.03 -5.80
CA LEU A 97 13.99 1.98 -4.49
C LEU A 97 15.38 1.32 -4.51
N LEU A 98 15.87 0.85 -5.66
CA LEU A 98 17.26 0.40 -5.78
C LEU A 98 18.23 1.57 -5.61
N ASP A 99 17.92 2.68 -6.28
CA ASP A 99 18.62 3.96 -6.22
C ASP A 99 17.59 5.11 -6.15
N PRO A 100 16.97 5.34 -4.98
CA PRO A 100 15.87 6.28 -4.86
C PRO A 100 16.33 7.72 -4.77
N ASP A 101 15.65 8.61 -5.51
CA ASP A 101 15.73 10.05 -5.24
C ASP A 101 15.24 10.35 -3.82
N PRO A 102 15.89 11.24 -3.04
CA PRO A 102 15.43 11.63 -1.70
C PRO A 102 13.98 12.13 -1.63
N ARG A 103 13.42 12.60 -2.75
CA ARG A 103 12.01 13.03 -2.87
C ARG A 103 11.06 11.85 -3.07
N CYS A 104 11.55 10.68 -3.51
CA CYS A 104 10.80 9.43 -3.52
C CYS A 104 10.76 8.86 -2.09
N ASP A 105 11.91 8.66 -1.45
CA ASP A 105 12.01 8.20 -0.06
C ASP A 105 13.25 8.82 0.61
N VAL A 106 13.06 9.57 1.69
CA VAL A 106 14.15 10.26 2.37
C VAL A 106 15.07 9.30 3.14
N HIS A 107 14.54 8.20 3.68
CA HIS A 107 15.35 7.26 4.46
C HIS A 107 16.26 6.43 3.55
N MET A 108 15.72 5.96 2.43
CA MET A 108 16.51 5.18 1.47
C MET A 108 17.32 6.05 0.51
N GLY A 109 16.84 7.26 0.17
CA GLY A 109 17.48 8.12 -0.84
C GLY A 109 18.45 9.16 -0.30
N ASP A 110 18.25 9.64 0.93
CA ASP A 110 19.14 10.64 1.57
C ASP A 110 20.06 9.99 2.61
N LEU A 111 19.52 9.10 3.45
CA LEU A 111 20.27 8.40 4.50
C LEU A 111 20.88 7.06 4.04
N ASP A 112 20.58 6.65 2.81
CA ASP A 112 21.00 5.39 2.18
C ASP A 112 20.65 4.13 3.00
N PHE A 113 19.52 4.12 3.69
CA PHE A 113 19.09 2.94 4.45
C PHE A 113 18.86 1.73 3.55
N GLY A 114 19.37 0.58 3.98
CA GLY A 114 18.89 -0.73 3.56
C GLY A 114 17.59 -1.10 4.29
N CYS A 115 16.89 -2.11 3.80
CA CYS A 115 15.61 -2.51 4.40
C CYS A 115 15.77 -2.92 5.87
N VAL A 116 16.87 -3.58 6.22
CA VAL A 116 17.14 -4.13 7.56
C VAL A 116 17.48 -3.06 8.62
N ASP A 117 17.76 -1.82 8.22
CA ASP A 117 18.01 -0.73 9.15
C ASP A 117 16.73 -0.38 9.94
N CYS A 118 15.57 -0.46 9.27
CA CYS A 118 14.25 -0.36 9.88
C CYS A 118 13.69 -1.75 10.24
N HIS A 119 13.72 -2.70 9.30
CA HIS A 119 13.27 -4.07 9.50
C HIS A 119 14.32 -4.90 10.23
N ARG A 120 14.63 -4.49 11.47
CA ARG A 120 15.64 -5.12 12.31
C ARG A 120 15.36 -6.61 12.42
N THR A 121 16.40 -7.39 12.13
CA THR A 121 16.29 -8.84 12.00
C THR A 121 17.13 -9.51 13.06
N TYR A 122 16.54 -10.44 13.81
CA TYR A 122 17.24 -11.26 14.80
C TYR A 122 16.93 -12.73 14.55
N GLN A 123 17.96 -13.58 14.44
CA GLN A 123 17.80 -15.01 14.12
C GLN A 123 16.90 -15.26 12.90
N HIS A 124 17.08 -14.48 11.83
CA HIS A 124 16.27 -14.50 10.60
C HIS A 124 14.77 -14.18 10.78
N ARG A 125 14.37 -13.65 11.94
CA ARG A 125 13.04 -13.09 12.17
C ARG A 125 13.05 -11.61 11.82
N ILE A 126 12.52 -11.30 10.64
CA ILE A 126 12.50 -9.94 10.08
C ILE A 126 11.30 -9.20 10.68
N ALA A 127 11.54 -8.13 11.45
CA ALA A 127 10.45 -7.36 12.05
C ALA A 127 9.58 -6.69 10.98
N GLY A 128 8.25 -6.70 11.14
CA GLY A 128 7.32 -6.03 10.25
C GLY A 128 5.89 -6.55 10.34
N ARG A 129 4.91 -5.65 10.41
CA ARG A 129 3.48 -6.00 10.48
C ARG A 129 2.79 -5.82 9.14
N SER A 130 2.48 -6.93 8.47
CA SER A 130 1.70 -6.92 7.22
C SER A 130 0.25 -6.47 7.45
N SER A 131 -0.33 -5.77 6.46
CA SER A 131 -1.78 -5.55 6.38
C SER A 131 -2.51 -6.66 5.61
N SER A 132 -1.78 -7.55 4.91
CA SER A 132 -2.38 -8.64 4.12
C SER A 132 -2.49 -9.94 4.91
N VAL A 133 -1.46 -10.27 5.67
CA VAL A 133 -1.36 -11.52 6.44
C VAL A 133 -1.29 -11.23 7.93
N ALA A 134 -1.48 -12.24 8.76
CA ALA A 134 -1.29 -12.11 10.20
C ALA A 134 0.17 -11.68 10.51
N PRO A 135 0.38 -10.77 11.47
CA PRO A 135 1.74 -10.45 11.91
C PRO A 135 2.40 -11.68 12.51
N ALA A 136 3.59 -12.01 12.00
CA ALA A 136 4.40 -13.10 12.54
C ALA A 136 5.53 -12.57 13.43
N GLU A 137 6.18 -11.48 13.04
CA GLU A 137 7.43 -11.03 13.68
C GLU A 137 7.46 -9.51 13.86
N GLY A 138 7.47 -9.04 15.11
CA GLY A 138 7.72 -7.65 15.48
C GLY A 138 6.81 -6.58 14.84
N VAL A 139 7.15 -5.32 15.07
CA VAL A 139 6.52 -4.15 14.45
C VAL A 139 7.64 -3.16 14.14
N VAL A 140 7.53 -2.45 13.01
CA VAL A 140 8.38 -1.30 12.67
C VAL A 140 7.53 -0.05 12.82
N ARG A 141 8.06 0.96 13.49
CA ARG A 141 7.39 2.24 13.75
C ARG A 141 8.33 3.40 13.50
N CYS A 142 7.77 4.55 13.10
CA CYS A 142 8.53 5.81 13.05
C CYS A 142 9.16 6.10 14.42
N GLU A 143 8.44 5.76 15.50
CA GLU A 143 8.84 5.98 16.87
C GLU A 143 10.03 5.11 17.35
N ASP A 144 10.50 4.15 16.54
CA ASP A 144 11.71 3.38 16.86
C ASP A 144 13.00 4.21 16.68
N CYS A 145 12.93 5.31 15.91
CA CYS A 145 14.02 6.25 15.65
C CYS A 145 13.64 7.71 16.00
N HIS A 146 12.36 8.08 15.88
CA HIS A 146 11.86 9.41 16.19
C HIS A 146 11.13 9.41 17.54
N SER A 147 11.06 10.55 18.23
CA SER A 147 10.18 10.64 19.40
C SER A 147 8.70 10.68 18.96
N ALA A 148 7.78 10.37 19.87
CA ALA A 148 6.35 10.56 19.64
C ALA A 148 5.94 12.04 19.44
N ALA A 149 6.86 12.97 19.74
CA ALA A 149 6.72 14.41 19.60
C ALA A 149 7.91 14.97 18.79
N PRO A 150 8.05 14.60 17.49
CA PRO A 150 9.28 14.82 16.72
C PRO A 150 9.46 16.27 16.27
N HIS A 151 8.42 17.11 16.36
CA HIS A 151 8.49 18.51 15.97
C HIS A 151 9.05 19.34 17.12
N TYR A 152 10.16 20.05 16.88
CA TYR A 152 10.84 20.85 17.91
C TYR A 152 11.09 22.31 17.50
N ARG A 153 10.94 22.63 16.21
CA ARG A 153 11.14 23.99 15.70
C ARG A 153 9.85 24.80 15.85
N ASN A 154 9.97 26.07 16.26
CA ASN A 154 8.83 26.98 16.52
C ASN A 154 7.87 26.42 17.59
N GLY A 155 8.13 26.75 18.86
CA GLY A 155 7.57 26.04 20.02
C GLY A 155 6.04 25.85 20.02
N LEU A 156 5.27 26.82 19.53
CA LEU A 156 3.80 26.71 19.44
C LEU A 156 3.36 25.79 18.28
N LEU A 157 3.95 25.96 17.11
CA LEU A 157 3.66 25.09 15.95
C LEU A 157 4.05 23.64 16.25
N ALA A 158 5.25 23.43 16.81
CA ALA A 158 5.74 22.14 17.26
C ALA A 158 4.76 21.46 18.21
N ALA A 159 4.27 22.18 19.23
CA ALA A 159 3.30 21.65 20.18
C ALA A 159 1.99 21.21 19.49
N HIS A 160 1.54 21.94 18.47
CA HIS A 160 0.33 21.59 17.73
C HIS A 160 0.51 20.35 16.84
N LEU A 161 1.61 20.28 16.09
CA LEU A 161 1.93 19.12 15.24
C LEU A 161 2.18 17.85 16.07
N ASN A 162 2.87 17.98 17.21
CA ASN A 162 3.06 16.88 18.16
C ASN A 162 1.75 16.40 18.80
N ARG A 163 0.70 17.21 18.80
CA ARG A 163 -0.61 16.76 19.23
C ARG A 163 -1.35 15.99 18.14
N HIS A 164 -1.10 16.33 16.87
CA HIS A 164 -1.65 15.59 15.75
C HIS A 164 -1.14 14.15 15.71
N SER A 165 0.11 13.89 16.12
CA SER A 165 0.65 12.52 16.17
C SER A 165 -0.11 11.57 17.12
N ALA A 166 -0.93 12.11 18.04
CA ALA A 166 -1.81 11.30 18.88
C ALA A 166 -3.06 10.79 18.15
N SER A 167 -3.46 11.44 17.05
CA SER A 167 -4.64 11.09 16.24
C SER A 167 -4.31 10.67 14.81
N LEU A 168 -3.15 11.08 14.28
CA LEU A 168 -2.70 10.83 12.92
C LEU A 168 -1.43 9.97 12.96
N ALA A 169 -1.35 8.95 12.10
CA ALA A 169 -0.10 8.30 11.81
C ALA A 169 0.85 9.28 11.09
N CYS A 170 2.16 9.14 11.31
CA CYS A 170 3.17 10.04 10.73
C CYS A 170 3.04 10.14 9.19
N ASN A 171 2.77 9.01 8.53
CA ASN A 171 2.67 8.92 7.08
C ASN A 171 1.46 9.67 6.50
N VAL A 172 0.48 10.09 7.33
CA VAL A 172 -0.59 10.99 6.85
C VAL A 172 0.01 12.30 6.34
N CYS A 173 0.93 12.89 7.11
CA CYS A 173 1.58 14.14 6.74
C CYS A 173 2.82 13.93 5.87
N HIS A 174 3.52 12.81 6.07
CA HIS A 174 4.84 12.58 5.48
C HIS A 174 4.86 11.69 4.23
N SER A 175 3.77 10.94 3.96
CA SER A 175 3.55 10.18 2.72
C SER A 175 2.15 10.45 2.13
N PRO A 176 1.76 11.73 1.89
CA PRO A 176 0.42 12.10 1.46
C PRO A 176 0.02 11.62 0.07
N VAL A 177 0.98 11.10 -0.71
CA VAL A 177 0.77 10.47 -2.00
C VAL A 177 1.63 9.20 -2.10
N TYR A 178 1.11 8.16 -2.73
CA TYR A 178 1.81 6.91 -3.01
C TYR A 178 2.06 6.74 -4.52
N ALA A 179 2.86 5.74 -4.90
CA ALA A 179 3.26 5.51 -6.29
C ALA A 179 3.88 6.78 -6.90
N LYS A 180 4.70 7.50 -6.11
CA LYS A 180 5.29 8.78 -6.52
C LYS A 180 6.19 8.63 -7.73
N CYS A 181 6.96 7.54 -7.74
CA CYS A 181 8.08 7.35 -8.66
C CYS A 181 7.87 6.22 -9.65
N THR A 182 6.95 5.28 -9.36
CA THR A 182 6.54 4.22 -10.29
C THR A 182 5.03 4.04 -10.18
N PRO A 183 4.27 3.96 -11.30
CA PRO A 183 2.83 3.73 -11.24
C PRO A 183 2.51 2.36 -10.66
N THR A 184 1.34 2.26 -10.06
CA THR A 184 0.83 1.02 -9.49
C THR A 184 -0.57 0.71 -10.01
N LYS A 185 -0.95 -0.56 -9.99
CA LYS A 185 -2.31 -0.97 -10.36
C LYS A 185 -3.25 -0.67 -9.19
N ASN A 186 -4.39 -0.06 -9.44
CA ASN A 186 -5.42 0.22 -8.43
C ASN A 186 -6.74 -0.51 -8.71
N TRP A 187 -6.90 -1.05 -9.92
CA TRP A 187 -8.06 -1.84 -10.34
C TRP A 187 -7.63 -3.08 -11.12
N TRP A 188 -8.28 -4.22 -10.85
CA TRP A 188 -8.10 -5.44 -11.62
C TRP A 188 -9.42 -6.22 -11.75
N ASP A 189 -10.01 -6.20 -12.95
CA ASP A 189 -11.22 -6.94 -13.27
C ASP A 189 -10.91 -8.23 -14.04
N TRP A 190 -11.04 -9.38 -13.36
CA TRP A 190 -10.84 -10.71 -13.95
C TRP A 190 -12.02 -11.16 -14.82
N SER A 191 -13.21 -10.58 -14.67
CA SER A 191 -14.38 -10.96 -15.45
C SER A 191 -14.23 -10.60 -16.93
N LYS A 192 -13.28 -9.74 -17.28
CA LYS A 192 -12.95 -9.35 -18.65
C LYS A 192 -11.89 -10.23 -19.31
N ALA A 193 -11.30 -11.17 -18.58
CA ALA A 193 -10.26 -12.04 -19.12
C ALA A 193 -10.84 -13.00 -20.19
N GLY A 194 -10.01 -13.37 -21.17
CA GLY A 194 -10.34 -14.34 -22.22
C GLY A 194 -10.80 -13.75 -23.55
N ASP A 195 -10.94 -12.42 -23.65
CA ASP A 195 -11.22 -11.74 -24.92
C ASP A 195 -9.92 -11.58 -25.74
N THR A 196 -9.69 -12.51 -26.67
CA THR A 196 -8.54 -12.48 -27.59
C THR A 196 -8.65 -11.40 -28.66
N GLY A 197 -9.84 -10.84 -28.88
CA GLY A 197 -10.10 -9.80 -29.87
C GLY A 197 -9.80 -8.40 -29.35
N ARG A 198 -9.90 -8.18 -28.04
CA ARG A 198 -9.59 -6.90 -27.39
C ARG A 198 -8.10 -6.59 -27.48
N GLN A 199 -7.79 -5.51 -28.21
CA GLN A 199 -6.46 -4.92 -28.18
C GLN A 199 -6.28 -4.05 -26.93
N PRO A 200 -5.16 -4.19 -26.20
CA PRO A 200 -4.89 -3.34 -25.06
C PRO A 200 -4.68 -1.90 -25.49
N GLN A 201 -5.33 -0.97 -24.81
CA GLN A 201 -4.98 0.44 -24.87
C GLN A 201 -3.79 0.69 -23.96
N MET A 202 -2.80 1.39 -24.48
CA MET A 202 -1.59 1.71 -23.74
C MET A 202 -1.69 3.13 -23.20
N THR A 203 -1.66 3.27 -21.88
CA THR A 203 -1.67 4.58 -21.21
C THR A 203 -0.29 4.85 -20.63
N ARG A 204 0.21 6.07 -20.83
CA ARG A 204 1.43 6.53 -20.16
C ARG A 204 1.05 7.38 -18.97
N LEU A 205 1.58 7.07 -17.78
CA LEU A 205 1.37 7.88 -16.58
C LEU A 205 2.67 8.61 -16.26
N GLY A 206 2.75 9.85 -16.74
CA GLY A 206 3.94 10.67 -16.58
C GLY A 206 5.14 10.16 -17.37
N ASP A 207 6.24 9.91 -16.69
CA ASP A 207 7.50 9.37 -17.23
C ASP A 207 7.56 7.84 -17.25
N SER A 208 6.47 7.14 -16.91
CA SER A 208 6.43 5.68 -16.93
C SER A 208 6.54 5.13 -18.36
N ASP A 209 6.92 3.86 -18.49
CA ASP A 209 6.62 3.11 -19.71
C ASP A 209 5.11 3.02 -19.96
N PRO A 210 4.66 2.82 -21.21
CA PRO A 210 3.25 2.60 -21.51
C PRO A 210 2.72 1.36 -20.78
N LEU A 211 1.60 1.53 -20.08
CA LEU A 211 0.94 0.50 -19.29
C LEU A 211 -0.32 0.02 -20.03
N PRO A 212 -0.51 -1.29 -20.21
CA PRO A 212 -1.71 -1.81 -20.84
C PRO A 212 -2.91 -1.74 -19.89
N ASP A 213 -4.08 -1.35 -20.40
CA ASP A 213 -5.37 -1.44 -19.69
C ASP A 213 -5.92 -2.87 -19.67
N TYR A 214 -5.34 -3.79 -20.46
CA TYR A 214 -5.87 -5.13 -20.65
C TYR A 214 -4.78 -6.17 -20.88
N HIS A 215 -5.05 -7.40 -20.44
CA HIS A 215 -4.26 -8.56 -20.85
C HIS A 215 -5.17 -9.78 -20.90
N VAL A 216 -5.17 -10.52 -22.03
CA VAL A 216 -6.10 -11.63 -22.27
C VAL A 216 -6.15 -12.67 -21.13
N GLN A 217 -5.00 -13.01 -20.55
CA GLN A 217 -4.90 -13.96 -19.43
C GLN A 217 -5.38 -13.43 -18.07
N LYS A 218 -5.61 -12.12 -17.94
CA LYS A 218 -5.73 -11.45 -16.65
C LYS A 218 -6.92 -10.49 -16.57
N GLY A 219 -7.48 -10.06 -17.69
CA GLY A 219 -8.59 -9.12 -17.74
C GLY A 219 -8.12 -7.67 -17.79
N GLU A 220 -8.91 -6.79 -17.20
CA GLU A 220 -8.77 -5.34 -17.31
C GLU A 220 -8.07 -4.73 -16.09
N PHE A 221 -7.30 -3.67 -16.32
CA PHE A 221 -6.53 -2.95 -15.32
C PHE A 221 -6.81 -1.45 -15.38
N ALA A 222 -6.76 -0.81 -14.23
CA ALA A 222 -6.49 0.63 -14.15
C ALA A 222 -5.22 0.87 -13.34
N TRP A 223 -4.58 1.98 -13.66
CA TRP A 223 -3.29 2.36 -13.12
C TRP A 223 -3.36 3.74 -12.53
N GLN A 224 -2.56 3.97 -11.50
CA GLN A 224 -2.43 5.26 -10.85
C GLN A 224 -0.97 5.56 -10.54
N ARG A 225 -0.64 6.84 -10.55
CA ARG A 225 0.66 7.37 -10.16
C ARG A 225 0.44 8.60 -9.29
N ALA A 226 1.29 8.76 -8.27
CA ALA A 226 1.21 9.85 -7.30
C ALA A 226 -0.19 10.00 -6.66
N ALA A 227 -0.92 8.90 -6.43
CA ALA A 227 -2.30 8.94 -5.97
C ALA A 227 -2.40 9.25 -4.47
N THR A 228 -3.50 9.89 -4.09
CA THR A 228 -3.83 10.16 -2.68
C THR A 228 -4.27 8.86 -1.99
N PRO A 229 -3.72 8.52 -0.81
CA PRO A 229 -4.21 7.42 0.01
C PRO A 229 -5.65 7.63 0.48
N ASP A 230 -6.36 6.55 0.75
CA ASP A 230 -7.55 6.55 1.57
C ASP A 230 -7.14 6.63 3.05
N TYR A 231 -7.70 7.60 3.78
CA TYR A 231 -7.39 7.84 5.19
C TYR A 231 -8.52 7.33 6.08
N VAL A 232 -8.22 6.36 6.93
CA VAL A 232 -9.20 5.71 7.81
C VAL A 232 -8.64 5.49 9.21
N TRP A 233 -9.52 5.35 10.20
CA TRP A 233 -9.10 4.98 11.55
C TRP A 233 -8.54 3.56 11.57
N PHE A 234 -7.39 3.40 12.22
CA PHE A 234 -6.71 2.13 12.33
C PHE A 234 -6.11 1.92 13.72
N ASP A 235 -6.52 0.84 14.40
CA ASP A 235 -6.07 0.45 15.75
C ASP A 235 -4.90 -0.57 15.73
N GLY A 236 -4.45 -0.93 14.52
CA GLY A 236 -3.46 -1.97 14.28
C GLY A 236 -4.07 -3.26 13.73
N THR A 237 -5.34 -3.54 13.96
CA THR A 237 -6.01 -4.79 13.58
C THR A 237 -6.70 -4.70 12.22
N MET A 238 -6.78 -5.84 11.54
CA MET A 238 -7.38 -5.94 10.20
C MET A 238 -8.35 -7.10 10.17
N GLU A 239 -9.53 -6.91 9.59
CA GLU A 239 -10.40 -8.00 9.15
C GLU A 239 -9.88 -8.60 7.84
N ARG A 240 -10.19 -9.89 7.63
CA ARG A 240 -9.77 -10.66 6.45
C ARG A 240 -10.83 -11.68 6.08
N VAL A 241 -11.05 -11.86 4.78
CA VAL A 241 -11.72 -13.04 4.23
C VAL A 241 -10.66 -14.13 4.04
N LEU A 242 -10.85 -15.27 4.70
CA LEU A 242 -9.98 -16.44 4.59
C LEU A 242 -10.48 -17.41 3.52
N VAL A 243 -9.61 -18.33 3.12
CA VAL A 243 -9.95 -19.40 2.17
C VAL A 243 -11.03 -20.27 2.80
N GLY A 244 -12.15 -20.43 2.08
CA GLY A 244 -13.31 -21.20 2.52
C GLY A 244 -14.39 -20.38 3.25
N ASP A 245 -14.13 -19.12 3.58
CA ASP A 245 -15.15 -18.26 4.19
C ASP A 245 -16.27 -17.95 3.18
N ALA A 246 -17.52 -18.14 3.63
CA ALA A 246 -18.69 -17.72 2.88
C ALA A 246 -18.94 -16.22 3.06
N VAL A 247 -19.11 -15.49 1.97
CA VAL A 247 -19.40 -14.06 1.98
C VAL A 247 -20.87 -13.83 1.65
N PRO A 248 -21.65 -13.12 2.50
CA PRO A 248 -23.07 -12.86 2.26
C PRO A 248 -23.33 -12.26 0.87
N ALA A 249 -24.39 -12.72 0.20
CA ALA A 249 -24.68 -12.35 -1.19
C ALA A 249 -24.87 -10.84 -1.41
N GLY A 250 -25.40 -10.13 -0.41
CA GLY A 250 -25.62 -8.68 -0.48
C GLY A 250 -24.39 -7.81 -0.20
N THR A 251 -23.25 -8.40 0.20
CA THR A 251 -22.04 -7.62 0.50
C THR A 251 -21.40 -7.08 -0.78
N THR A 252 -21.48 -5.77 -0.99
CA THR A 252 -20.78 -5.12 -2.10
C THR A 252 -20.31 -3.72 -1.68
N PRO A 253 -19.01 -3.39 -1.84
CA PRO A 253 -17.91 -4.27 -2.24
C PRO A 253 -17.56 -5.29 -1.14
N VAL A 254 -16.96 -6.42 -1.50
CA VAL A 254 -16.41 -7.40 -0.54
C VAL A 254 -15.04 -6.95 -0.05
N GLN A 255 -14.90 -6.70 1.24
CA GLN A 255 -13.62 -6.33 1.86
C GLN A 255 -12.77 -7.59 2.09
N LEU A 256 -11.82 -7.90 1.20
CA LEU A 256 -10.92 -9.04 1.38
C LEU A 256 -9.95 -8.83 2.54
N THR A 257 -9.51 -7.59 2.71
CA THR A 257 -8.91 -7.09 3.94
C THR A 257 -9.53 -5.75 4.26
N ALA A 258 -9.69 -5.40 5.54
CA ALA A 258 -10.11 -4.05 5.93
C ALA A 258 -9.43 -3.63 7.24
N PRO A 259 -8.98 -2.38 7.37
CA PRO A 259 -8.50 -1.86 8.64
C PRO A 259 -9.66 -1.71 9.63
N LEU A 260 -9.39 -2.05 10.88
CA LEU A 260 -10.28 -1.82 12.00
C LEU A 260 -9.82 -0.63 12.83
N GLY A 261 -10.77 0.06 13.43
CA GLY A 261 -10.53 1.20 14.29
C GLY A 261 -11.66 2.22 14.15
N GLN A 262 -11.81 3.07 15.15
CA GLN A 262 -12.83 4.12 15.15
C GLN A 262 -12.35 5.36 15.89
N ARG A 263 -13.01 6.49 15.64
CA ARG A 263 -12.64 7.80 16.19
C ARG A 263 -12.47 7.83 17.71
N HIS A 264 -13.32 7.11 18.44
CA HIS A 264 -13.32 7.12 19.90
C HIS A 264 -12.42 6.04 20.52
N ASP A 265 -11.79 5.19 19.72
CA ASP A 265 -10.82 4.22 20.23
C ASP A 265 -9.50 4.93 20.56
N PRO A 266 -9.06 4.96 21.84
CA PRO A 266 -7.81 5.59 22.26
C PRO A 266 -6.56 5.10 21.50
N GLN A 267 -6.56 3.88 20.97
CA GLN A 267 -5.42 3.28 20.24
C GLN A 267 -5.44 3.57 18.73
N ALA A 268 -6.61 3.92 18.17
CA ALA A 268 -6.73 4.16 16.75
C ALA A 268 -6.07 5.48 16.33
N ARG A 269 -5.39 5.47 15.18
CA ARG A 269 -4.93 6.69 14.49
C ARG A 269 -5.45 6.68 13.05
N ILE A 270 -5.73 7.86 12.50
CA ILE A 270 -5.99 8.02 11.07
C ILE A 270 -4.71 7.64 10.33
N THR A 271 -4.82 6.70 9.40
CA THR A 271 -3.68 6.04 8.75
C THR A 271 -3.91 5.97 7.24
N PRO A 272 -2.88 6.18 6.39
CA PRO A 272 -3.01 6.10 4.94
C PRO A 272 -3.00 4.67 4.42
N PHE A 273 -3.90 4.37 3.48
CA PHE A 273 -3.98 3.10 2.77
C PHE A 273 -4.09 3.31 1.26
N LYS A 274 -3.49 2.40 0.49
CA LYS A 274 -3.92 2.11 -0.88
C LYS A 274 -5.05 1.10 -0.82
N VAL A 275 -6.13 1.35 -1.55
CA VAL A 275 -7.15 0.34 -1.84
C VAL A 275 -6.92 -0.24 -3.23
N MET A 276 -6.64 -1.54 -3.28
CA MET A 276 -6.67 -2.30 -4.52
C MET A 276 -8.08 -2.84 -4.72
N LYS A 277 -8.76 -2.30 -5.71
CA LYS A 277 -10.10 -2.71 -6.11
C LYS A 277 -9.99 -3.74 -7.23
N GLY A 278 -11.03 -4.54 -7.41
CA GLY A 278 -11.09 -5.48 -8.50
C GLY A 278 -12.32 -6.35 -8.50
N VAL A 279 -12.46 -7.18 -9.51
CA VAL A 279 -13.58 -8.08 -9.68
C VAL A 279 -13.06 -9.50 -9.72
N GLN A 280 -13.56 -10.35 -8.84
CA GLN A 280 -13.14 -11.75 -8.69
C GLN A 280 -14.37 -12.67 -8.60
N ALA A 281 -14.18 -13.94 -8.94
CA ALA A 281 -15.28 -14.90 -9.02
C ALA A 281 -15.59 -15.50 -7.64
N PHE A 282 -16.87 -15.59 -7.32
CA PHE A 282 -17.40 -16.27 -6.15
C PHE A 282 -18.31 -17.41 -6.59
N ASP A 283 -18.26 -18.51 -5.85
CA ASP A 283 -19.17 -19.64 -6.07
C ASP A 283 -20.61 -19.20 -5.81
N SER A 284 -21.52 -19.55 -6.73
CA SER A 284 -22.91 -19.07 -6.67
C SER A 284 -23.76 -19.75 -5.59
N GLU A 285 -23.38 -20.93 -5.10
CA GLU A 285 -24.13 -21.64 -4.07
C GLU A 285 -23.47 -21.48 -2.70
N HIS A 286 -22.14 -21.58 -2.63
CA HIS A 286 -21.40 -21.53 -1.37
C HIS A 286 -21.05 -20.11 -0.93
N GLY A 287 -21.07 -19.13 -1.85
CA GLY A 287 -20.71 -17.74 -1.56
C GLY A 287 -19.22 -17.54 -1.22
N THR A 288 -18.37 -18.53 -1.49
CA THR A 288 -16.93 -18.50 -1.23
C THR A 288 -16.17 -17.91 -2.41
N LEU A 289 -15.08 -17.18 -2.15
CA LEU A 289 -14.17 -16.72 -3.21
C LEU A 289 -13.52 -17.92 -3.91
N LEU A 290 -13.61 -17.98 -5.24
CA LEU A 290 -13.06 -19.09 -6.01
C LEU A 290 -11.54 -18.98 -6.16
N ILE A 291 -10.90 -20.15 -6.10
CA ILE A 291 -9.47 -20.33 -6.35
C ILE A 291 -9.31 -20.90 -7.75
N PRO A 292 -8.85 -20.11 -8.73
CA PRO A 292 -8.58 -20.63 -10.07
C PRO A 292 -7.18 -21.25 -10.16
N HIS A 293 -7.09 -22.34 -10.90
CA HIS A 293 -5.84 -22.82 -11.48
C HIS A 293 -5.48 -21.99 -12.72
N LEU A 294 -4.49 -21.12 -12.59
CA LEU A 294 -4.08 -20.15 -13.60
C LEU A 294 -2.85 -20.60 -14.38
N PHE A 295 -1.83 -21.08 -13.67
CA PHE A 295 -0.51 -21.38 -14.24
C PHE A 295 -0.35 -22.88 -14.50
N PRO A 296 -0.01 -23.31 -15.72
CA PRO A 296 0.06 -24.73 -16.06
C PRO A 296 1.17 -25.46 -15.30
N ARG A 297 0.87 -26.66 -14.77
CA ARG A 297 1.85 -27.55 -14.13
C ARG A 297 2.81 -28.19 -15.13
N GLY A 298 2.47 -28.18 -16.42
CA GLY A 298 3.30 -28.71 -17.49
C GLY A 298 2.64 -28.64 -18.87
N ALA A 299 3.33 -29.13 -19.89
CA ALA A 299 2.86 -29.06 -21.28
C ALA A 299 1.54 -29.80 -21.52
N ALA A 300 1.25 -30.86 -20.77
CA ALA A 300 0.02 -31.64 -20.87
C ALA A 300 -1.18 -31.03 -20.12
N ASP A 301 -0.97 -29.98 -19.32
CA ASP A 301 -2.01 -29.36 -18.51
C ASP A 301 -3.08 -28.69 -19.40
N ARG A 302 -4.34 -29.06 -19.18
CA ARG A 302 -5.50 -28.53 -19.92
C ARG A 302 -6.45 -27.71 -19.05
N THR A 303 -6.20 -27.62 -17.75
CA THR A 303 -7.10 -26.96 -16.79
C THR A 303 -6.64 -25.53 -16.47
N ALA A 304 -5.36 -25.21 -16.68
CA ALA A 304 -4.83 -23.88 -16.43
C ALA A 304 -5.45 -22.78 -17.30
N TYR A 305 -5.99 -21.74 -16.67
CA TYR A 305 -6.67 -20.64 -17.37
C TYR A 305 -5.76 -19.90 -18.35
N TRP A 306 -4.50 -19.61 -17.99
CA TRP A 306 -3.60 -18.82 -18.83
C TRP A 306 -3.22 -19.50 -20.15
N LYS A 307 -3.50 -20.80 -20.28
CA LYS A 307 -3.28 -21.59 -21.49
C LYS A 307 -4.57 -21.83 -22.27
N ASN A 308 -5.67 -22.10 -21.58
CA ASN A 308 -6.90 -22.64 -22.20
C ASN A 308 -8.08 -21.65 -22.20
N PHE A 309 -8.02 -20.57 -21.42
CA PHE A 309 -9.07 -19.55 -21.26
C PHE A 309 -10.43 -20.10 -20.84
N ASP A 310 -10.46 -21.23 -20.12
CA ASP A 310 -11.67 -21.86 -19.60
C ASP A 310 -11.76 -21.66 -18.08
N TRP A 311 -12.67 -20.78 -17.65
CA TRP A 311 -12.88 -20.50 -16.23
C TRP A 311 -13.46 -21.68 -15.46
N HIS A 312 -14.32 -22.48 -16.08
CA HIS A 312 -14.95 -23.62 -15.40
C HIS A 312 -13.91 -24.68 -15.05
N GLN A 313 -13.04 -25.03 -16.01
CA GLN A 313 -11.94 -25.97 -15.75
C GLN A 313 -10.94 -25.41 -14.72
N ALA A 314 -10.60 -24.13 -14.82
CA ALA A 314 -9.68 -23.49 -13.89
C ALA A 314 -10.22 -23.47 -12.45
N PHE A 315 -11.50 -23.14 -12.25
CA PHE A 315 -12.12 -23.17 -10.92
C PHE A 315 -12.29 -24.59 -10.41
N SER A 316 -12.68 -25.54 -11.27
CA SER A 316 -12.82 -26.93 -10.87
C SER A 316 -11.50 -27.52 -10.36
N ASP A 317 -10.39 -27.31 -11.07
CA ASP A 317 -9.06 -27.78 -10.64
C ASP A 317 -8.58 -27.06 -9.37
N GLY A 318 -8.62 -25.72 -9.36
CA GLY A 318 -8.09 -24.95 -8.24
C GLY A 318 -8.86 -25.16 -6.94
N MET A 319 -10.19 -25.29 -7.00
CA MET A 319 -11.02 -25.61 -5.83
C MET A 319 -10.81 -27.05 -5.36
N ALA A 320 -10.64 -28.01 -6.27
CA ALA A 320 -10.32 -29.39 -5.91
C ALA A 320 -8.97 -29.50 -5.17
N VAL A 321 -7.95 -28.78 -5.63
CA VAL A 321 -6.65 -28.68 -4.94
C VAL A 321 -6.79 -28.04 -3.56
N ALA A 322 -7.64 -27.02 -3.44
CA ALA A 322 -7.93 -26.38 -2.16
C ALA A 322 -8.78 -27.25 -1.21
N GLY A 323 -9.31 -28.38 -1.68
CA GLY A 323 -10.23 -29.22 -0.90
C GLY A 323 -11.58 -28.55 -0.62
N LEU A 324 -12.00 -27.62 -1.47
CA LEU A 324 -13.24 -26.85 -1.33
C LEU A 324 -14.26 -27.20 -2.42
N PRO A 325 -15.57 -27.14 -2.11
CA PRO A 325 -16.60 -27.43 -3.10
C PRO A 325 -16.68 -26.32 -4.16
N TYR A 326 -17.05 -26.71 -5.38
CA TYR A 326 -17.39 -25.81 -6.48
C TYR A 326 -18.70 -26.29 -7.09
N SER A 327 -19.69 -25.41 -7.14
CA SER A 327 -21.05 -25.69 -7.65
C SER A 327 -21.12 -25.82 -9.18
N GLY A 328 -20.02 -25.55 -9.89
CA GLY A 328 -20.03 -25.40 -11.34
C GLY A 328 -20.54 -24.05 -11.83
N ARG A 329 -21.00 -23.18 -10.92
CA ARG A 329 -21.54 -21.84 -11.23
C ARG A 329 -20.83 -20.78 -10.40
N TRP A 330 -20.65 -19.61 -11.00
CA TRP A 330 -20.04 -18.47 -10.32
C TRP A 330 -20.68 -17.17 -10.75
N HIS A 331 -20.41 -16.14 -9.98
CA HIS A 331 -20.71 -14.77 -10.32
C HIS A 331 -19.52 -13.89 -9.94
N TRP A 332 -19.39 -12.77 -10.64
CA TRP A 332 -18.31 -11.82 -10.46
C TRP A 332 -18.72 -10.76 -9.44
N ARG A 333 -17.88 -10.50 -8.45
CA ARG A 333 -18.14 -9.51 -7.40
C ARG A 333 -16.96 -8.57 -7.25
N GLU A 334 -17.28 -7.32 -6.94
CA GLU A 334 -16.29 -6.32 -6.58
C GLU A 334 -15.66 -6.67 -5.22
N THR A 335 -14.34 -6.55 -5.15
CA THR A 335 -13.49 -6.90 -4.02
C THR A 335 -12.49 -5.78 -3.76
N TRP A 336 -12.31 -5.44 -2.49
CA TRP A 336 -11.39 -4.38 -2.05
C TRP A 336 -10.35 -4.99 -1.13
N THR A 337 -9.08 -4.63 -1.33
CA THR A 337 -7.96 -5.04 -0.47
C THR A 337 -7.21 -3.80 -0.03
N TRP A 338 -7.07 -3.62 1.28
CA TRP A 338 -6.44 -2.45 1.88
C TRP A 338 -4.98 -2.75 2.25
N TRP A 339 -4.06 -1.93 1.72
CA TRP A 339 -2.64 -1.96 2.00
C TRP A 339 -2.16 -0.66 2.62
N ARG A 340 -1.50 -0.73 3.78
CA ARG A 340 -0.92 0.47 4.40
C ARG A 340 0.17 1.06 3.50
N VAL A 341 0.26 2.39 3.51
CA VAL A 341 1.35 3.14 2.85
C VAL A 341 2.41 3.43 3.91
N GLU A 342 3.56 2.77 3.81
CA GLU A 342 4.59 2.76 4.87
C GLU A 342 5.92 3.35 4.42
N HIS A 343 6.23 3.28 3.13
CA HIS A 343 7.43 3.79 2.50
C HIS A 343 7.14 5.05 1.68
N GLU A 344 8.14 5.45 0.90
CA GLU A 344 8.17 6.67 0.12
C GLU A 344 7.92 7.92 0.99
N VAL A 345 8.56 7.96 2.16
CA VAL A 345 8.47 9.10 3.08
C VAL A 345 9.16 10.30 2.44
N MET A 346 8.46 11.41 2.29
CA MET A 346 9.03 12.60 1.66
C MET A 346 9.84 13.47 2.64
N PRO A 347 10.77 14.30 2.14
CA PRO A 347 11.47 15.28 2.95
C PRO A 347 10.50 16.19 3.71
N ALA A 348 10.84 16.57 4.95
CA ALA A 348 9.94 17.31 5.84
C ALA A 348 9.37 18.63 5.25
N ARG A 349 10.11 19.28 4.34
CA ARG A 349 9.65 20.49 3.64
C ARG A 349 8.46 20.25 2.68
N LEU A 350 8.19 18.98 2.36
CA LEU A 350 7.11 18.51 1.49
C LEU A 350 6.01 17.78 2.29
N ALA A 351 6.02 17.89 3.62
CA ALA A 351 4.91 17.38 4.41
C ALA A 351 3.63 18.20 4.15
N LEU A 352 2.47 17.62 4.47
CA LEU A 352 1.20 18.35 4.45
C LEU A 352 1.21 19.52 5.44
N THR A 353 0.57 20.61 5.04
CA THR A 353 0.34 21.80 5.88
C THR A 353 -1.08 21.84 6.42
N CYS A 354 -1.40 22.80 7.29
CA CYS A 354 -2.71 22.90 7.94
C CYS A 354 -3.87 22.94 6.92
N VAL A 355 -3.78 23.79 5.89
CA VAL A 355 -4.83 23.93 4.86
C VAL A 355 -4.94 22.71 3.93
N SER A 356 -4.02 21.75 4.04
CA SER A 356 -4.12 20.50 3.28
C SER A 356 -5.25 19.61 3.81
N CYS A 357 -5.59 19.74 5.09
CA CYS A 357 -6.71 19.01 5.69
C CYS A 357 -7.81 19.96 6.14
N HIS A 358 -7.46 21.16 6.59
CA HIS A 358 -8.38 22.11 7.17
C HIS A 358 -8.74 23.23 6.18
N ASP A 359 -9.72 22.95 5.32
CA ASP A 359 -10.24 23.92 4.36
C ASP A 359 -10.71 25.22 5.02
N SER A 360 -11.22 25.11 6.26
CA SER A 360 -11.68 26.26 7.04
C SER A 360 -10.59 27.28 7.34
N LEU A 361 -9.30 26.96 7.14
CA LEU A 361 -8.19 27.88 7.33
C LEU A 361 -7.80 28.66 6.07
N ARG A 362 -8.36 28.36 4.89
CA ARG A 362 -7.98 29.02 3.63
C ARG A 362 -8.34 30.50 3.56
N GLY A 363 -9.40 30.92 4.25
CA GLY A 363 -9.80 32.32 4.35
C GLY A 363 -9.14 33.07 5.50
N GLU A 364 -8.48 32.34 6.41
CA GLU A 364 -8.11 32.88 7.71
C GLU A 364 -6.70 33.46 7.71
N GLN A 365 -6.59 34.65 8.32
CA GLN A 365 -5.29 35.32 8.54
C GLN A 365 -4.56 34.73 9.73
N THR A 366 -5.28 34.02 10.60
CA THR A 366 -4.74 33.31 11.76
C THR A 366 -5.52 32.02 11.99
N CYS A 367 -5.12 31.13 12.89
CA CYS A 367 -6.00 30.00 13.25
C CYS A 367 -7.13 30.41 14.23
N ASP A 368 -7.40 31.73 14.37
CA ASP A 368 -8.31 32.46 15.28
C ASP A 368 -8.21 32.15 16.77
N ARG A 369 -7.48 31.10 17.15
CA ARG A 369 -7.41 30.55 18.50
C ARG A 369 -6.01 30.53 19.09
N CYS A 370 -4.94 30.56 18.29
CA CYS A 370 -3.56 30.37 18.77
C CYS A 370 -2.48 31.21 18.07
N HIS A 371 -2.68 31.61 16.80
CA HIS A 371 -1.80 32.58 16.16
C HIS A 371 -2.51 33.94 16.15
N GLN A 372 -1.82 34.98 16.58
CA GLN A 372 -2.11 36.35 16.15
C GLN A 372 -0.99 36.68 15.15
N ASP A 373 -1.25 37.55 14.18
CA ASP A 373 -0.20 38.08 13.29
C ASP A 373 0.81 38.89 14.11
N SER A 374 1.66 38.16 14.83
CA SER A 374 2.77 38.69 15.61
C SER A 374 3.98 38.76 14.69
N ARG A 375 4.86 39.73 14.94
CA ARG A 375 6.03 40.04 14.07
C ARG A 375 7.02 38.88 13.87
N HIS A 376 6.86 37.75 14.54
CA HIS A 376 7.82 36.64 14.55
C HIS A 376 7.30 35.33 13.92
N VAL A 377 6.01 35.22 13.57
CA VAL A 377 5.45 34.00 12.95
C VAL A 377 4.45 34.38 11.86
N ASN A 378 4.80 34.10 10.61
CA ASN A 378 3.94 34.33 9.45
C ASN A 378 2.95 33.15 9.30
N PHE A 379 1.73 33.29 9.83
CA PHE A 379 0.71 32.25 9.74
C PHE A 379 0.35 31.95 8.28
N ARG A 380 0.30 32.98 7.43
CA ARG A 380 0.01 32.81 6.01
C ARG A 380 1.04 31.88 5.36
N GLU A 381 2.32 32.07 5.63
CA GLU A 381 3.37 31.17 5.16
C GLU A 381 3.27 29.77 5.76
N LEU A 382 2.93 29.63 7.04
CA LEU A 382 2.84 28.31 7.69
C LEU A 382 1.64 27.48 7.27
N ALA A 383 0.47 28.10 7.22
CA ALA A 383 -0.79 27.42 6.92
C ALA A 383 -0.97 27.26 5.41
N HIS A 384 -0.58 28.26 4.60
CA HIS A 384 -0.92 28.31 3.18
C HIS A 384 0.25 27.99 2.25
N LYS A 385 1.46 27.73 2.75
CA LYS A 385 2.52 27.24 1.87
C LYS A 385 2.09 25.90 1.29
N PRO A 386 1.85 25.81 -0.02
CA PRO A 386 1.44 24.57 -0.64
C PRO A 386 2.59 23.57 -0.52
N THR A 387 2.25 22.30 -0.29
CA THR A 387 3.23 21.23 -0.42
C THR A 387 3.76 21.27 -1.85
N ASP A 388 5.08 21.44 -1.99
CA ASP A 388 5.72 21.58 -3.29
C ASP A 388 5.83 20.23 -3.99
N PHE A 389 4.79 19.88 -4.73
CA PHE A 389 4.78 18.70 -5.60
C PHE A 389 5.34 18.99 -7.00
N SER A 390 6.07 20.10 -7.23
CA SER A 390 6.67 20.39 -8.54
C SER A 390 7.63 19.31 -9.04
N PHE A 391 8.25 18.53 -8.15
CA PHE A 391 9.06 17.37 -8.54
C PHE A 391 8.23 16.23 -9.16
N LEU A 392 6.91 16.25 -8.99
CA LEU A 392 5.94 15.38 -9.66
C LEU A 392 5.39 16.01 -10.95
N ALA A 393 5.85 17.20 -11.35
CA ALA A 393 5.47 17.80 -12.63
C ALA A 393 5.95 16.92 -13.79
N GLY A 394 5.06 16.68 -14.76
CA GLY A 394 5.30 15.71 -15.85
C GLY A 394 5.16 14.25 -15.41
N LYS A 395 4.85 13.99 -14.13
CA LYS A 395 4.61 12.64 -13.58
C LYS A 395 3.12 12.32 -13.38
N ARG A 396 2.23 13.29 -13.58
CA ARG A 396 0.76 13.13 -13.63
C ARG A 396 0.15 14.33 -14.33
N ASP A 397 -0.97 14.14 -15.01
CA ASP A 397 -1.63 15.19 -15.79
C ASP A 397 -2.54 16.10 -14.94
N ASP A 398 -2.89 15.66 -13.74
CA ASP A 398 -3.81 16.30 -12.80
C ASP A 398 -3.10 16.78 -11.52
N LEU A 399 -1.80 17.10 -11.62
CA LEU A 399 -1.00 17.63 -10.51
C LEU A 399 -1.61 18.91 -9.91
N ASP A 400 -2.21 19.73 -10.76
CA ASP A 400 -2.86 20.96 -10.32
C ASP A 400 -4.12 20.68 -9.49
N GLN A 401 -4.81 19.56 -9.74
CA GLN A 401 -5.91 19.11 -8.88
C GLN A 401 -5.38 18.62 -7.52
N LEU A 402 -4.26 17.88 -7.44
CA LEU A 402 -3.63 17.57 -6.15
C LEU A 402 -3.24 18.81 -5.35
N ARG A 403 -2.68 19.81 -6.02
CA ARG A 403 -2.26 21.07 -5.39
C ARG A 403 -3.45 21.86 -4.85
N GLN A 404 -4.61 21.75 -5.51
CA GLN A 404 -5.85 22.43 -5.12
C GLN A 404 -6.67 21.61 -4.10
N ASN A 405 -6.52 20.29 -4.07
CA ASN A 405 -7.17 19.36 -3.15
C ASN A 405 -6.61 19.50 -1.72
N GLY A 406 -6.83 20.64 -1.06
CA GLY A 406 -6.57 20.79 0.37
C GLY A 406 -7.65 20.14 1.24
N ASN A 407 -8.15 18.98 0.83
CA ASN A 407 -9.10 18.19 1.60
C ASN A 407 -8.65 16.72 1.62
N TYR A 408 -7.41 16.50 2.09
CA TYR A 408 -6.85 15.16 2.23
C TYR A 408 -7.65 14.29 3.22
N LEU A 409 -8.41 14.89 4.14
CA LEU A 409 -9.21 14.18 5.13
C LEU A 409 -10.71 14.49 4.97
N ASP A 410 -11.48 13.49 4.55
CA ASP A 410 -12.94 13.56 4.68
C ASP A 410 -13.33 13.39 6.16
N PHE A 411 -13.47 14.52 6.85
CA PHE A 411 -13.80 14.54 8.27
C PHE A 411 -15.15 13.88 8.58
N THR A 412 -16.14 13.99 7.68
CA THR A 412 -17.46 13.39 7.88
C THR A 412 -17.36 11.87 7.80
N ALA A 413 -16.66 11.34 6.80
CA ALA A 413 -16.38 9.90 6.70
C ALA A 413 -15.56 9.37 7.90
N LEU A 414 -14.71 10.22 8.49
CA LEU A 414 -13.95 9.91 9.71
C LEU A 414 -14.76 10.07 11.02
N GLY A 415 -16.06 10.40 10.94
CA GLY A 415 -16.96 10.50 12.08
C GLY A 415 -16.85 11.81 12.88
N TYR A 416 -16.36 12.88 12.26
CA TYR A 416 -16.47 14.25 12.76
C TYR A 416 -17.74 14.93 12.21
N ALA A 417 -18.21 15.97 12.90
CA ALA A 417 -19.35 16.77 12.44
C ALA A 417 -19.01 17.72 11.27
N GLY A 418 -17.72 17.83 10.93
CA GLY A 418 -17.13 18.77 9.99
C GLY A 418 -15.67 18.99 10.37
N ASP A 419 -15.08 20.09 9.91
CA ASP A 419 -13.70 20.44 10.25
C ASP A 419 -13.50 20.50 11.78
N PRO A 420 -12.58 19.70 12.36
CA PRO A 420 -12.25 19.72 13.79
C PRO A 420 -11.84 21.09 14.34
N ILE A 421 -11.35 22.00 13.51
CA ILE A 421 -11.06 23.38 13.91
C ILE A 421 -12.34 24.11 14.26
N LEU A 422 -13.42 23.89 13.50
CA LEU A 422 -14.72 24.52 13.74
C LEU A 422 -15.51 23.77 14.83
N HIS A 423 -15.59 22.45 14.72
CA HIS A 423 -16.50 21.62 15.52
C HIS A 423 -15.84 20.95 16.75
N GLY A 424 -14.53 21.08 16.90
CA GLY A 424 -13.75 20.41 17.93
C GLY A 424 -13.24 19.04 17.49
N GLY A 425 -11.99 18.76 17.81
CA GLY A 425 -11.34 17.50 17.50
C GLY A 425 -11.64 16.37 18.49
N ARG A 426 -10.98 15.23 18.28
CA ARG A 426 -11.03 14.08 19.19
C ARG A 426 -10.61 14.42 20.62
N PHE A 427 -9.72 15.41 20.79
CA PHE A 427 -9.30 15.88 22.10
C PHE A 427 -9.98 17.22 22.44
N SER A 428 -10.76 17.23 23.51
CA SER A 428 -11.70 18.30 23.90
C SER A 428 -11.09 19.55 24.54
N ARG A 429 -9.76 19.62 24.66
CA ARG A 429 -9.05 20.78 25.25
C ARG A 429 -7.97 21.27 24.32
N LEU A 430 -8.08 22.48 23.76
CA LEU A 430 -6.98 23.09 23.00
C LEU A 430 -5.81 23.46 23.94
N PRO A 431 -4.60 23.78 23.42
CA PRO A 431 -3.39 24.00 24.22
C PRO A 431 -3.51 25.03 25.35
N LEU A 432 -4.49 25.93 25.25
CA LEU A 432 -4.76 26.99 26.23
C LEU A 432 -5.93 26.68 27.18
N GLY A 433 -6.40 25.43 27.24
CA GLY A 433 -7.44 25.00 28.19
C GLY A 433 -8.88 25.39 27.85
N ARG A 434 -9.14 26.01 26.69
CA ARG A 434 -10.50 26.37 26.23
C ARG A 434 -11.27 25.16 25.70
N ARG A 435 -12.58 25.12 25.96
CA ARG A 435 -13.53 24.16 25.39
C ARG A 435 -14.11 24.71 24.08
N PRO A 436 -14.55 23.86 23.12
CA PRO A 436 -15.12 24.31 21.85
C PRO A 436 -16.30 25.29 21.99
N ALA A 437 -17.11 25.14 23.05
CA ALA A 437 -18.26 26.01 23.35
C ALA A 437 -17.88 27.44 23.79
N ASP A 438 -16.60 27.72 24.06
CA ASP A 438 -16.13 29.03 24.54
C ASP A 438 -15.66 29.94 23.39
N SER A 439 -15.98 29.60 22.13
CA SER A 439 -15.59 30.39 20.95
C SER A 439 -16.75 31.30 20.54
N PRO A 440 -16.56 32.63 20.47
CA PRO A 440 -17.57 33.50 19.88
C PRO A 440 -17.74 33.15 18.40
N SER A 441 -18.98 33.19 17.90
CA SER A 441 -19.27 33.04 16.46
C SER A 441 -18.37 33.98 15.65
N PRO A 442 -17.86 33.54 14.48
CA PRO A 442 -17.21 34.46 13.56
C PRO A 442 -18.24 35.54 13.18
N HIS A 443 -17.80 36.79 13.27
CA HIS A 443 -18.58 38.02 13.19
C HIS A 443 -19.82 37.95 12.26
N PRO A 444 -20.99 38.47 12.67
CA PRO A 444 -22.07 38.73 11.73
C PRO A 444 -21.53 39.69 10.66
N LYS A 445 -21.68 39.31 9.38
CA LYS A 445 -21.41 40.21 8.26
C LYS A 445 -22.30 41.43 8.42
N GLU A 446 -21.70 42.59 8.67
CA GLU A 446 -22.38 43.86 8.45
C GLU A 446 -22.44 44.10 6.94
N GLU A 447 -23.66 44.06 6.40
CA GLU A 447 -24.02 44.66 5.10
C GLU A 447 -24.64 46.05 5.37
N PRO A 448 -24.61 46.96 4.37
CA PRO A 448 -24.02 48.30 4.46
C PRO A 448 -24.73 49.34 5.33
#